data_AF-A0A969IN96-F1
#
_entry.id   AF-A0A969IN96-F1
#
_cell.length_a   1.000
_cell.length_b   1.000
_cell.length_c   1.000
_cell.angle_alpha   90.00
_cell.angle_beta   90.00
_cell.angle_gamma   90.00
#
_symmetry.space_group_name_H-M   'P 1'
#
loop_
_entity.id
_entity.type
_entity.pdbx_description
1 polymer ?
#
loop_
_entity_poly.entity_id
_entity_poly.type
_entity_poly.pdbx_seq_one_letter_code
_entity_poly.pdbx_strand_id
1 'polypeptide(L)'
;MSLTDLNSVLPILVVIIGGIALLLIDLAIPKSNKVFTAYIAIVTMLVALVAVPSVDGAISGFSGMVASDGYARFLDALLLIIGIITTLLTLRYNEARGIMRGEFFPLTLFALSGMMLMGHATNLLTVFIAVELLSIPLYILCGFARPALNSEESALKYFLLGAFASGFLVYGIALIYGATGTTSLSGVASAITAGNSTAGLLLAGTALLLFLGQGLVEFFFDYARGQLGGAAGLEKGARATGALQRARSISNAVVLLRLLLAYCLGDRGLRSVAGWAVAQGIADISNPALLYRLQNSVEWLESLVAQALLKGAPKIGKGRLIRIIDGTTVPKAGTAARKSNGLWRIHAAFDLPSERFSAFELTDEKGGEQLDRIPPTKGEIRIADRAFMQADRLEKLLAAGADVVVRTGWKHARWLRDDGASLDIVALLESRKARRQGFIDQSISIGRNDGAPHNLRLVALRKSPQAAEAARAKARREAQRGQHTITKATLIADRVDRWIVTSLNAELSTQQRRTRSLSPCALARRLAFSA
;
A
#
# COMPACT_ATOMS: atom_id res chain seq x y z
N MET A 1 -10.33 -45.87 1.34
CA MET A 1 -10.54 -44.96 0.21
C MET A 1 -10.92 -45.79 -0.99
N SER A 2 -12.12 -45.60 -1.52
CA SER A 2 -12.55 -46.20 -2.77
C SER A 2 -11.97 -45.43 -3.96
N LEU A 3 -11.94 -46.05 -5.15
CA LEU A 3 -11.58 -45.36 -6.40
C LEU A 3 -12.51 -44.17 -6.68
N THR A 4 -13.78 -44.28 -6.27
CA THR A 4 -14.79 -43.22 -6.37
C THR A 4 -14.43 -42.01 -5.50
N ASP A 5 -13.93 -42.25 -4.27
CA ASP A 5 -13.46 -41.17 -3.38
C ASP A 5 -12.25 -40.45 -3.97
N LEU A 6 -11.35 -41.17 -4.64
CA LEU A 6 -10.17 -40.55 -5.25
C LEU A 6 -10.56 -39.72 -6.48
N ASN A 7 -11.47 -40.24 -7.30
CA ASN A 7 -11.93 -39.55 -8.51
C ASN A 7 -12.74 -38.30 -8.21
N SER A 8 -13.47 -38.24 -7.09
CA SER A 8 -14.27 -37.06 -6.73
C SER A 8 -13.41 -35.83 -6.41
N VAL A 9 -12.17 -36.01 -5.94
CA VAL A 9 -11.27 -34.91 -5.55
C VAL A 9 -9.98 -34.85 -6.37
N LEU A 10 -9.91 -35.58 -7.49
CA LEU A 10 -8.68 -35.73 -8.28
C LEU A 10 -8.03 -34.39 -8.69
N PRO A 11 -8.76 -33.40 -9.26
CA PRO A 11 -8.16 -32.11 -9.63
C PRO A 11 -7.58 -31.36 -8.43
N ILE A 12 -8.27 -31.43 -7.30
CA ILE A 12 -7.86 -30.79 -6.04
C ILE A 12 -6.57 -31.43 -5.53
N LEU A 13 -6.49 -32.77 -5.57
CA LEU A 13 -5.28 -33.51 -5.17
C LEU A 13 -4.08 -33.15 -6.05
N VAL A 14 -4.26 -33.02 -7.36
CA VAL A 14 -3.18 -32.59 -8.27
C VAL A 14 -2.64 -31.22 -7.85
N VAL A 15 -3.51 -30.26 -7.52
CA VAL A 15 -3.11 -28.92 -7.08
C VAL A 15 -2.39 -28.96 -5.74
N ILE A 16 -2.91 -29.69 -4.75
CA ILE A 16 -2.30 -29.80 -3.41
C ILE A 16 -0.94 -30.47 -3.49
N ILE A 17 -0.85 -31.63 -4.13
CA ILE A 17 0.40 -32.38 -4.28
C ILE A 17 1.39 -31.57 -5.09
N GLY A 18 0.94 -30.90 -6.16
CA GLY A 18 1.77 -30.00 -6.94
C GLY A 18 2.28 -28.79 -6.14
N GLY A 19 1.48 -28.24 -5.22
CA GLY A 19 1.89 -27.20 -4.28
C GLY A 19 2.98 -27.67 -3.32
N ILE A 20 2.80 -28.85 -2.71
CA ILE A 20 3.80 -29.47 -1.81
C ILE A 20 5.09 -29.76 -2.59
N ALA A 21 4.99 -30.40 -3.75
CA ALA A 21 6.12 -30.71 -4.61
C ALA A 21 6.85 -29.44 -5.02
N LEU A 22 6.13 -28.38 -5.40
CA LEU A 22 6.73 -27.10 -5.77
C LEU A 22 7.48 -26.45 -4.60
N LEU A 23 6.97 -26.57 -3.37
CA LEU A 23 7.65 -26.08 -2.17
C LEU A 23 8.98 -26.81 -1.95
N LEU A 24 9.01 -28.14 -2.15
CA LEU A 24 10.23 -28.94 -2.08
C LEU A 24 11.20 -28.64 -3.23
N ILE A 25 10.70 -28.52 -4.46
CA ILE A 25 11.49 -28.19 -5.65
C ILE A 25 12.09 -26.79 -5.52
N ASP A 26 11.37 -25.83 -4.92
CA ASP A 26 11.86 -24.47 -4.73
C ASP A 26 13.15 -24.41 -3.92
N LEU A 27 13.35 -25.35 -2.98
CA LEU A 27 14.58 -25.44 -2.19
C LEU A 27 15.82 -25.69 -3.06
N ALA A 28 15.65 -26.41 -4.17
CA ALA A 28 16.73 -26.69 -5.13
C ALA A 28 16.91 -25.57 -6.18
N ILE A 29 15.94 -24.67 -6.34
CA ILE A 29 16.00 -23.62 -7.36
C ILE A 29 16.82 -22.42 -6.86
N PRO A 30 17.87 -21.98 -7.61
CA PRO A 30 18.68 -20.84 -7.23
C PRO A 30 17.87 -19.53 -7.26
N LYS A 31 18.24 -18.59 -6.37
CA LYS A 31 17.53 -17.31 -6.18
C LYS A 31 17.41 -16.47 -7.47
N SER A 32 18.31 -16.64 -8.43
CA SER A 32 18.29 -15.93 -9.72
C SER A 32 17.15 -16.38 -10.65
N ASN A 33 16.66 -17.62 -10.51
CA ASN A 33 15.74 -18.24 -11.46
C ASN A 33 14.38 -18.57 -10.83
N LYS A 34 13.98 -17.82 -9.79
CA LYS A 34 12.70 -18.03 -9.10
C LYS A 34 11.47 -17.79 -9.98
N VAL A 35 11.64 -17.29 -11.20
CA VAL A 35 10.61 -17.28 -12.26
C VAL A 35 10.15 -18.71 -12.62
N PHE A 36 11.04 -19.70 -12.52
CA PHE A 36 10.74 -21.08 -12.88
C PHE A 36 9.64 -21.72 -12.01
N THR A 37 9.50 -21.29 -10.75
CA THR A 37 8.43 -21.80 -9.88
C THR A 37 7.04 -21.39 -10.36
N ALA A 38 6.91 -20.23 -10.99
CA ALA A 38 5.65 -19.79 -11.59
C ALA A 38 5.25 -20.70 -12.77
N TYR A 39 6.21 -21.07 -13.61
CA TYR A 39 5.95 -21.97 -14.74
C TYR A 39 5.55 -23.37 -14.26
N ILE A 40 6.21 -23.91 -13.23
CA ILE A 40 5.81 -25.18 -12.64
C ILE A 40 4.38 -25.08 -12.08
N ALA A 41 4.04 -23.98 -11.39
CA ALA A 41 2.68 -23.78 -10.88
C ALA A 41 1.63 -23.72 -12.00
N ILE A 42 1.94 -23.07 -13.13
CA ILE A 42 1.07 -23.05 -14.31
C ILE A 42 0.90 -24.46 -14.87
N VAL A 43 1.98 -25.23 -15.01
CA VAL A 43 1.91 -26.62 -15.49
C VAL A 43 1.07 -27.47 -14.53
N THR A 44 1.23 -27.33 -13.22
CA THR A 44 0.39 -28.01 -12.22
C THR A 44 -1.10 -27.68 -12.43
N MET A 45 -1.45 -26.40 -12.62
CA MET A 45 -2.84 -26.00 -12.87
C MET A 45 -3.38 -26.51 -14.21
N LEU A 46 -2.55 -26.59 -15.25
CA LEU A 46 -2.93 -27.19 -16.54
C LEU A 46 -3.17 -28.70 -16.42
N VAL A 47 -2.31 -29.41 -15.68
CA VAL A 47 -2.51 -30.84 -15.40
C VAL A 47 -3.78 -31.06 -14.58
N ALA A 48 -4.04 -30.21 -13.58
CA ALA A 48 -5.28 -30.27 -12.80
C ALA A 48 -6.52 -30.00 -13.67
N LEU A 49 -6.42 -29.08 -14.64
CA LEU A 49 -7.51 -28.77 -15.58
C LEU A 49 -7.84 -29.97 -16.48
N VAL A 50 -6.81 -30.67 -16.97
CA VAL A 50 -6.99 -31.91 -17.75
C VAL A 50 -7.53 -33.04 -16.87
N ALA A 51 -7.19 -33.06 -15.58
CA ALA A 51 -7.66 -34.04 -14.62
C ALA A 51 -9.13 -33.86 -14.19
N VAL A 52 -9.81 -32.79 -14.62
CA VAL A 52 -11.23 -32.58 -14.33
C VAL A 52 -12.06 -33.69 -15.01
N PRO A 53 -12.79 -34.53 -14.24
CA PRO A 53 -13.50 -35.66 -14.81
C PRO A 53 -14.59 -35.23 -15.80
N SER A 54 -14.55 -35.78 -17.02
CA SER A 54 -15.58 -35.58 -18.05
C SER A 54 -16.65 -36.67 -17.99
N VAL A 55 -17.14 -37.01 -16.79
CA VAL A 55 -18.12 -38.08 -16.57
C VAL A 55 -19.51 -37.49 -16.43
N ASP A 56 -20.51 -38.10 -17.05
CA ASP A 56 -21.92 -37.68 -16.86
C ASP A 56 -22.44 -38.08 -15.47
N GLY A 57 -23.14 -37.15 -14.81
CA GLY A 57 -23.72 -37.35 -13.48
C GLY A 57 -22.82 -36.92 -12.31
N ALA A 58 -23.37 -36.96 -11.09
CA ALA A 58 -22.67 -36.56 -9.88
C ALA A 58 -21.92 -37.73 -9.24
N ILE A 59 -20.66 -37.50 -8.86
CA ILE A 59 -19.84 -38.47 -8.12
C ILE A 59 -19.82 -38.03 -6.66
N SER A 60 -20.41 -38.82 -5.79
CA SER A 60 -20.36 -38.61 -4.34
C SER A 60 -19.19 -39.39 -3.75
N GLY A 61 -18.36 -38.73 -2.95
CA GLY A 61 -17.21 -39.32 -2.27
C GLY A 61 -17.22 -39.04 -0.77
N PHE A 62 -16.39 -39.79 -0.03
CA PHE A 62 -16.20 -39.66 1.41
C PHE A 62 -17.54 -39.72 2.18
N SER A 63 -18.33 -40.76 1.90
CA SER A 63 -19.65 -40.96 2.50
C SER A 63 -20.61 -39.77 2.31
N GLY A 64 -20.49 -39.05 1.18
CA GLY A 64 -21.34 -37.90 0.85
C GLY A 64 -20.93 -36.59 1.51
N MET A 65 -19.69 -36.47 2.00
CA MET A 65 -19.11 -35.21 2.48
C MET A 65 -18.60 -34.31 1.36
N VAL A 66 -18.37 -34.89 0.18
CA VAL A 66 -17.90 -34.24 -1.04
C VAL A 66 -18.73 -34.74 -2.21
N ALA A 67 -19.21 -33.83 -3.05
CA ALA A 67 -19.88 -34.16 -4.31
C ALA A 67 -19.22 -33.43 -5.48
N SER A 68 -18.79 -34.20 -6.49
CA SER A 68 -18.33 -33.69 -7.77
C SER A 68 -19.47 -33.80 -8.78
N ASP A 69 -20.24 -32.73 -8.94
CA ASP A 69 -21.29 -32.58 -9.94
C ASP A 69 -20.85 -31.62 -11.07
N GLY A 70 -21.75 -31.34 -12.03
CA GLY A 70 -21.45 -30.45 -13.13
C GLY A 70 -21.10 -29.01 -12.68
N TYR A 71 -21.68 -28.55 -11.56
CA TYR A 71 -21.41 -27.23 -11.02
C TYR A 71 -20.02 -27.17 -10.37
N ALA A 72 -19.68 -28.14 -9.53
CA ALA A 72 -18.37 -28.24 -8.89
C ALA A 72 -17.23 -28.31 -9.92
N ARG A 73 -17.40 -29.12 -10.97
CA ARG A 73 -16.39 -29.24 -12.05
C ARG A 73 -16.27 -28.00 -12.91
N PHE A 74 -17.38 -27.30 -13.16
CA PHE A 74 -17.36 -26.00 -13.82
C PHE A 74 -16.57 -24.98 -12.99
N LEU A 75 -16.83 -24.92 -11.68
CA LEU A 75 -16.07 -24.06 -10.77
C LEU A 75 -14.59 -24.41 -10.73
N ASP A 76 -14.23 -25.70 -10.67
CA ASP A 76 -12.84 -26.14 -10.73
C ASP A 76 -12.14 -25.59 -11.98
N ALA A 77 -12.73 -25.80 -13.16
CA ALA A 77 -12.17 -25.33 -14.42
C ALA A 77 -12.04 -23.80 -14.45
N LEU A 78 -13.08 -23.08 -14.00
CA LEU A 78 -13.07 -21.62 -13.93
C LEU A 78 -11.98 -21.10 -12.98
N LEU A 79 -11.89 -21.65 -11.78
CA LEU A 79 -10.92 -21.26 -10.76
C LEU A 79 -9.49 -21.56 -11.20
N LEU A 80 -9.25 -22.70 -11.86
CA LEU A 80 -7.94 -23.05 -12.43
C LEU A 80 -7.52 -22.06 -13.51
N ILE A 81 -8.42 -21.66 -14.41
CA ILE A 81 -8.15 -20.64 -15.44
C ILE A 81 -7.82 -19.29 -14.77
N ILE A 82 -8.61 -18.86 -13.78
CA ILE A 82 -8.35 -17.64 -13.02
C ILE A 82 -6.99 -17.72 -12.31
N GLY A 83 -6.64 -18.88 -11.72
CA GLY A 83 -5.36 -19.13 -11.07
C GLY A 83 -4.17 -19.02 -12.02
N ILE A 84 -4.29 -19.55 -13.25
CA ILE A 84 -3.29 -19.42 -14.31
C ILE A 84 -3.10 -17.96 -14.69
N ILE A 85 -4.19 -17.23 -14.97
CA ILE A 85 -4.14 -15.81 -15.33
C ILE A 85 -3.53 -14.99 -14.19
N THR A 86 -3.95 -15.24 -12.95
CA THR A 86 -3.41 -14.56 -11.76
C THR A 86 -1.91 -14.79 -11.64
N THR A 87 -1.45 -16.03 -11.80
CA THR A 87 -0.02 -16.38 -11.76
C THR A 87 0.79 -15.65 -12.86
N LEU A 88 0.25 -15.56 -14.08
CA LEU A 88 0.86 -14.82 -15.19
C LEU A 88 0.96 -13.31 -14.91
N LEU A 89 -0.07 -12.72 -14.31
CA LEU A 89 -0.07 -11.30 -13.94
C LEU A 89 0.93 -11.01 -12.81
N THR A 90 0.99 -11.89 -11.81
CA THR A 90 1.84 -11.71 -10.63
C THR A 90 3.32 -11.89 -10.93
N LEU A 91 3.69 -12.66 -11.97
CA LEU A 91 5.07 -12.81 -12.45
C LEU A 91 5.78 -11.47 -12.67
N ARG A 92 5.21 -10.61 -13.54
CA ARG A 92 5.81 -9.30 -13.84
C ARG A 92 5.72 -8.35 -12.66
N TYR A 93 4.66 -8.44 -11.87
CA TYR A 93 4.48 -7.59 -10.69
C TYR A 93 5.54 -7.87 -9.61
N ASN A 94 5.76 -9.14 -9.27
CA ASN A 94 6.72 -9.55 -8.24
C ASN A 94 8.16 -9.28 -8.66
N GLU A 95 8.47 -9.48 -9.94
CA GLU A 95 9.78 -9.15 -10.52
C GLU A 95 10.04 -7.64 -10.49
N ALA A 96 9.08 -6.82 -10.96
CA ALA A 96 9.20 -5.36 -10.98
C ALA A 96 9.35 -4.75 -9.57
N ARG A 97 8.77 -5.38 -8.55
CA ARG A 97 8.89 -4.94 -7.14
C ARG A 97 10.06 -5.58 -6.39
N GLY A 98 10.81 -6.49 -7.00
CA GLY A 98 11.93 -7.17 -6.36
C GLY A 98 11.53 -8.07 -5.19
N ILE A 99 10.27 -8.53 -5.16
CA ILE A 99 9.71 -9.39 -4.11
C ILE A 99 9.55 -10.85 -4.58
N MET A 100 10.17 -11.21 -5.69
CA MET A 100 10.08 -12.55 -6.28
C MET A 100 10.69 -13.60 -5.33
N ARG A 101 9.83 -14.40 -4.69
CA ARG A 101 10.20 -15.53 -3.83
C ARG A 101 9.38 -16.74 -4.23
N GLY A 102 10.02 -17.92 -4.18
CA GLY A 102 9.42 -19.15 -4.68
C GLY A 102 8.18 -19.60 -3.94
N GLU A 103 8.10 -19.31 -2.64
CA GLU A 103 6.98 -19.62 -1.74
C GLU A 103 5.64 -19.01 -2.19
N PHE A 104 5.65 -17.95 -3.02
CA PHE A 104 4.42 -17.29 -3.49
C PHE A 104 3.47 -18.25 -4.21
N PHE A 105 4.02 -19.07 -5.11
CA PHE A 105 3.22 -19.91 -6.01
C PHE A 105 2.67 -21.16 -5.32
N PRO A 106 3.43 -21.90 -4.48
CA PRO A 106 2.86 -22.93 -3.60
C PRO A 106 1.70 -22.41 -2.74
N LEU A 107 1.86 -21.24 -2.11
CA LEU A 107 0.78 -20.63 -1.31
C LEU A 107 -0.45 -20.31 -2.16
N THR A 108 -0.24 -19.85 -3.41
CA THR A 108 -1.33 -19.61 -4.37
C THR A 108 -2.04 -20.92 -4.74
N LEU A 109 -1.30 -22.01 -4.96
CA LEU A 109 -1.88 -23.34 -5.24
C LEU A 109 -2.68 -23.87 -4.03
N PHE A 110 -2.19 -23.68 -2.81
CA PHE A 110 -2.95 -24.06 -1.60
C PHE A 110 -4.24 -23.27 -1.46
N ALA A 111 -4.19 -21.94 -1.65
CA ALA A 111 -5.39 -21.10 -1.65
C ALA A 111 -6.40 -21.57 -2.72
N LEU A 112 -5.91 -21.84 -3.93
CA LEU A 112 -6.72 -22.35 -5.04
C LEU A 112 -7.39 -23.69 -4.71
N SER A 113 -6.66 -24.62 -4.09
CA SER A 113 -7.21 -25.90 -3.68
C SER A 113 -8.33 -25.77 -2.63
N GLY A 114 -8.23 -24.79 -1.72
CA GLY A 114 -9.32 -24.47 -0.79
C GLY A 114 -10.57 -23.94 -1.49
N MET A 115 -10.41 -23.05 -2.49
CA MET A 115 -11.53 -22.56 -3.29
C MET A 115 -12.20 -23.67 -4.10
N MET A 116 -11.41 -24.59 -4.66
CA MET A 116 -11.94 -25.76 -5.38
C MET A 116 -12.70 -26.67 -4.43
N LEU A 117 -12.10 -27.05 -3.30
CA LEU A 117 -12.75 -27.90 -2.28
C LEU A 117 -14.08 -27.32 -1.78
N MET A 118 -14.19 -25.99 -1.69
CA MET A 118 -15.44 -25.30 -1.35
C MET A 118 -16.57 -25.63 -2.33
N GLY A 119 -16.27 -25.68 -3.62
CA GLY A 119 -17.24 -26.01 -4.67
C GLY A 119 -17.79 -27.43 -4.59
N HIS A 120 -17.07 -28.34 -3.93
CA HIS A 120 -17.48 -29.74 -3.76
C HIS A 120 -18.09 -30.03 -2.38
N ALA A 121 -18.09 -29.07 -1.46
CA ALA A 121 -18.45 -29.32 -0.07
C ALA A 121 -19.97 -29.51 0.11
N THR A 122 -20.37 -30.71 0.54
CA THR A 122 -21.78 -31.05 0.88
C THR A 122 -22.01 -31.16 2.39
N ASN A 123 -20.96 -30.94 3.18
CA ASN A 123 -20.97 -31.00 4.63
C ASN A 123 -20.32 -29.75 5.23
N LEU A 124 -20.88 -29.25 6.32
CA LEU A 124 -20.43 -28.05 7.03
C LEU A 124 -18.96 -28.13 7.49
N LEU A 125 -18.47 -29.32 7.87
CA LEU A 125 -17.07 -29.51 8.24
C LEU A 125 -16.14 -29.37 7.02
N THR A 126 -16.56 -29.88 5.86
CA THR A 126 -15.82 -29.73 4.61
C THR A 126 -15.77 -28.27 4.17
N VAL A 127 -16.87 -27.53 4.35
CA VAL A 127 -16.91 -26.07 4.15
C VAL A 127 -15.87 -25.38 5.05
N PHE A 128 -15.84 -25.71 6.34
CA PHE A 128 -14.85 -25.13 7.26
C PHE A 128 -13.40 -25.41 6.82
N ILE A 129 -13.09 -26.67 6.49
CA ILE A 129 -11.75 -27.06 6.03
C ILE A 129 -11.38 -26.31 4.74
N ALA A 130 -12.32 -26.17 3.80
CA ALA A 130 -12.12 -25.43 2.56
C ALA A 130 -11.83 -23.93 2.81
N VAL A 131 -12.56 -23.28 3.73
CA VAL A 131 -12.28 -21.88 4.13
C VAL A 131 -10.89 -21.75 4.74
N GLU A 132 -10.49 -22.65 5.65
CA GLU A 132 -9.18 -22.57 6.30
C GLU A 132 -8.02 -22.83 5.33
N LEU A 133 -8.18 -23.81 4.42
CA LEU A 133 -7.20 -24.12 3.39
C LEU A 133 -7.03 -22.95 2.40
N LEU A 134 -8.09 -22.17 2.17
CA LEU A 134 -8.04 -20.92 1.42
C LEU A 134 -7.40 -19.78 2.23
N SER A 135 -7.81 -19.60 3.48
CA SER A 135 -7.56 -18.37 4.23
C SER A 135 -6.14 -18.29 4.79
N ILE A 136 -5.58 -19.40 5.29
CA ILE A 136 -4.23 -19.42 5.87
C ILE A 136 -3.16 -19.01 4.85
N PRO A 137 -3.11 -19.58 3.62
CA PRO A 137 -2.17 -19.12 2.61
C PRO A 137 -2.41 -17.66 2.21
N LEU A 138 -3.66 -17.20 2.15
CA LEU A 138 -3.97 -15.80 1.85
C LEU A 138 -3.46 -14.84 2.94
N TYR A 139 -3.56 -15.19 4.22
CA TYR A 139 -2.99 -14.37 5.31
C TYR A 139 -1.48 -14.16 5.10
N ILE A 140 -0.78 -15.21 4.67
CA ILE A 140 0.66 -15.15 4.36
C ILE A 140 0.91 -14.31 3.11
N LEU A 141 0.09 -14.47 2.06
CA LEU A 141 0.20 -13.72 0.80
C LEU A 141 -0.07 -12.20 0.98
N CYS A 142 -0.97 -11.80 1.88
CA CYS A 142 -1.18 -10.39 2.24
C CYS A 142 0.07 -9.74 2.83
N GLY A 143 0.87 -10.53 3.56
CA GLY A 143 2.12 -10.11 4.23
C GLY A 143 3.38 -10.41 3.44
N PHE A 144 3.26 -10.71 2.15
CA PHE A 144 4.37 -11.27 1.37
C PHE A 144 5.50 -10.27 1.09
N ALA A 145 5.16 -8.98 0.97
CA ALA A 145 6.10 -7.93 0.58
C ALA A 145 6.98 -7.43 1.75
N ARG A 146 7.64 -8.34 2.49
CA ARG A 146 8.52 -7.97 3.61
C ARG A 146 9.85 -7.36 3.12
N PRO A 147 10.35 -6.26 3.74
CA PRO A 147 9.92 -5.68 5.02
C PRO A 147 9.01 -4.43 4.89
N ALA A 148 7.96 -4.46 4.06
CA ALA A 148 7.04 -3.32 3.93
C ALA A 148 6.00 -3.32 5.06
N LEU A 149 6.07 -2.30 5.94
CA LEU A 149 5.19 -2.16 7.11
C LEU A 149 3.69 -2.20 6.77
N ASN A 150 3.30 -1.63 5.63
CA ASN A 150 1.91 -1.65 5.16
C ASN A 150 1.43 -3.07 4.80
N SER A 151 2.30 -3.92 4.26
CA SER A 151 2.00 -5.33 3.96
C SER A 151 1.89 -6.14 5.26
N GLU A 152 2.76 -5.88 6.23
CA GLU A 152 2.73 -6.53 7.54
C GLU A 152 1.48 -6.16 8.35
N GLU A 153 1.11 -4.86 8.36
CA GLU A 153 -0.12 -4.39 9.00
C GLU A 153 -1.37 -4.98 8.31
N SER A 154 -1.37 -5.06 6.97
CA SER A 154 -2.48 -5.66 6.22
C SER A 154 -2.64 -7.15 6.53
N ALA A 155 -1.54 -7.89 6.62
CA ALA A 155 -1.56 -9.31 6.98
C ALA A 155 -2.10 -9.53 8.39
N LEU A 156 -1.67 -8.71 9.36
CA LEU A 156 -2.17 -8.79 10.73
C LEU A 156 -3.67 -8.48 10.81
N LYS A 157 -4.12 -7.43 10.11
CA LYS A 157 -5.55 -7.06 10.05
C LYS A 157 -6.38 -8.18 9.44
N TYR A 158 -5.92 -8.75 8.32
CA TYR A 158 -6.65 -9.79 7.61
C TYR A 158 -6.66 -11.11 8.39
N PHE A 159 -5.55 -11.46 9.04
CA PHE A 159 -5.47 -12.62 9.93
C PHE A 159 -6.40 -12.49 11.13
N LEU A 160 -6.40 -11.34 11.85
CA LEU A 160 -7.27 -11.15 13.00
C LEU A 160 -8.74 -11.23 12.61
N LEU A 161 -9.11 -10.50 11.55
CA LEU A 161 -10.48 -10.50 11.03
C LEU A 161 -10.92 -11.90 10.60
N GLY A 162 -10.05 -12.62 9.90
CA GLY A 162 -10.27 -13.99 9.46
C GLY A 162 -10.39 -14.96 10.63
N ALA A 163 -9.52 -14.89 11.64
CA ALA A 163 -9.57 -15.76 12.82
C ALA A 163 -10.86 -15.57 13.63
N PHE A 164 -11.35 -14.34 13.77
CA PHE A 164 -12.66 -14.07 14.38
C PHE A 164 -13.81 -14.66 13.54
N ALA A 165 -13.77 -14.47 12.22
CA ALA A 165 -14.76 -15.04 11.30
C ALA A 165 -14.76 -16.58 11.38
N SER A 166 -13.59 -17.23 11.35
CA SER A 166 -13.47 -18.68 11.52
C SER A 166 -14.02 -19.16 12.87
N GLY A 167 -13.81 -18.40 13.94
CA GLY A 167 -14.40 -18.69 15.26
C GLY A 167 -15.93 -18.70 15.22
N PHE A 168 -16.55 -17.69 14.60
CA PHE A 168 -18.01 -17.66 14.42
C PHE A 168 -18.51 -18.77 13.50
N LEU A 169 -17.77 -19.11 12.44
CA LEU A 169 -18.08 -20.23 11.54
C LEU A 169 -18.13 -21.56 12.29
N VAL A 170 -17.07 -21.91 13.01
CA VAL A 170 -17.00 -23.18 13.76
C VAL A 170 -18.06 -23.23 14.85
N TYR A 171 -18.27 -22.13 15.58
CA TYR A 171 -19.31 -22.11 16.61
C TYR A 171 -20.72 -22.20 16.02
N GLY A 172 -20.98 -21.53 14.89
CA GLY A 172 -22.23 -21.66 14.14
C GLY A 172 -22.49 -23.08 13.65
N ILE A 173 -21.47 -23.77 13.14
CA ILE A 173 -21.55 -25.19 12.75
C ILE A 173 -21.87 -26.06 13.98
N ALA A 174 -21.23 -25.82 15.12
CA ALA A 174 -21.48 -26.56 16.35
C ALA A 174 -22.92 -26.40 16.84
N LEU A 175 -23.49 -25.19 16.78
CA LEU A 175 -24.89 -24.95 17.15
C LEU A 175 -25.87 -25.61 16.18
N ILE A 176 -25.61 -25.57 14.87
CA ILE A 176 -26.45 -26.26 13.87
C ILE A 176 -26.39 -27.77 14.06
N TYR A 177 -25.20 -28.31 14.33
CA TYR A 177 -25.04 -29.72 14.68
C TYR A 177 -25.81 -30.07 15.96
N GLY A 178 -25.71 -29.24 17.02
CA GLY A 178 -26.49 -29.42 18.25
C GLY A 178 -28.00 -29.34 18.03
N ALA A 179 -28.47 -28.55 17.05
CA ALA A 179 -29.88 -28.41 16.73
C ALA A 179 -30.44 -29.54 15.85
N THR A 180 -29.62 -30.16 14.99
CA THR A 180 -30.07 -31.09 13.92
C THR A 180 -29.48 -32.50 14.01
N GLY A 181 -28.45 -32.70 14.82
CA GLY A 181 -27.73 -33.98 14.98
C GLY A 181 -26.85 -34.37 13.79
N THR A 182 -26.66 -33.50 12.79
CA THR A 182 -25.89 -33.81 11.58
C THR A 182 -25.14 -32.58 11.06
N THR A 183 -24.05 -32.83 10.33
CA THR A 183 -23.26 -31.80 9.64
C THR A 183 -23.45 -31.83 8.12
N SER A 184 -24.20 -32.81 7.61
CA SER A 184 -24.56 -32.88 6.19
C SER A 184 -25.56 -31.79 5.84
N LEU A 185 -25.33 -31.05 4.75
CA LEU A 185 -26.23 -29.96 4.33
C LEU A 185 -27.64 -30.47 4.01
N SER A 186 -27.75 -31.62 3.33
CA SER A 186 -29.04 -32.24 3.04
C SER A 186 -29.72 -32.77 4.31
N GLY A 187 -28.93 -33.28 5.27
CA GLY A 187 -29.42 -33.73 6.57
C GLY A 187 -29.97 -32.58 7.41
N VAL A 188 -29.28 -31.44 7.44
CA VAL A 188 -29.74 -30.21 8.07
C VAL A 188 -31.05 -29.74 7.45
N ALA A 189 -31.14 -29.66 6.12
CA ALA A 189 -32.37 -29.29 5.41
C ALA A 189 -33.54 -30.22 5.78
N SER A 190 -33.29 -31.53 5.81
CA SER A 190 -34.28 -32.54 6.16
C SER A 190 -34.78 -32.38 7.60
N ALA A 191 -33.87 -32.18 8.56
CA ALA A 191 -34.21 -31.96 9.96
C ALA A 191 -35.08 -30.71 10.17
N ILE A 192 -34.81 -29.64 9.41
CA ILE A 192 -35.62 -28.41 9.43
C ILE A 192 -37.02 -28.67 8.88
N THR A 193 -37.13 -29.32 7.71
CA THR A 193 -38.44 -29.60 7.09
C THR A 193 -39.30 -30.56 7.91
N ALA A 194 -38.68 -31.49 8.63
CA ALA A 194 -39.37 -32.44 9.51
C ALA A 194 -39.81 -31.83 10.84
N GLY A 195 -39.41 -30.59 11.16
CA GLY A 195 -39.69 -29.95 12.46
C GLY A 195 -38.90 -30.54 13.64
N ASN A 196 -37.91 -31.39 13.37
CA ASN A 196 -37.11 -32.10 14.39
C ASN A 196 -35.88 -31.30 14.85
N SER A 197 -35.89 -29.98 14.66
CA SER A 197 -34.78 -29.09 15.00
C SER A 197 -35.09 -28.21 16.20
N THR A 198 -34.12 -28.00 17.09
CA THR A 198 -34.27 -27.00 18.16
C THR A 198 -34.15 -25.58 17.59
N ALA A 199 -35.29 -24.90 17.42
CA ALA A 199 -35.38 -23.61 16.72
C ALA A 199 -34.39 -22.53 17.25
N GLY A 200 -34.19 -22.46 18.58
CA GLY A 200 -33.27 -21.47 19.18
C GLY A 200 -31.80 -21.69 18.82
N LEU A 201 -31.33 -22.94 18.86
CA LEU A 201 -29.97 -23.31 18.47
C LEU A 201 -29.74 -23.14 16.97
N LEU A 202 -30.74 -23.52 16.15
CA LEU A 202 -30.67 -23.36 14.70
C LEU A 202 -30.63 -21.88 14.30
N LEU A 203 -31.46 -21.04 14.92
CA LEU A 203 -31.48 -19.60 14.64
C LEU A 203 -30.18 -18.92 15.08
N ALA A 204 -29.66 -19.27 16.26
CA ALA A 204 -28.35 -18.77 16.70
C ALA A 204 -27.20 -19.24 15.79
N GLY A 205 -27.20 -20.51 15.39
CA GLY A 205 -26.18 -21.08 14.49
C GLY A 205 -26.20 -20.45 13.11
N THR A 206 -27.38 -20.34 12.49
CA THR A 206 -27.55 -19.67 11.19
C THR A 206 -27.21 -18.19 11.25
N ALA A 207 -27.57 -17.47 12.33
CA ALA A 207 -27.17 -16.07 12.52
C ALA A 207 -25.64 -15.90 12.55
N LEU A 208 -24.92 -16.79 13.26
CA LEU A 208 -23.46 -16.77 13.30
C LEU A 208 -22.82 -17.09 11.94
N LEU A 209 -23.41 -18.00 11.16
CA LEU A 209 -22.96 -18.28 9.80
C LEU A 209 -23.22 -17.09 8.85
N LEU A 210 -24.37 -16.41 8.96
CA LEU A 210 -24.72 -15.26 8.11
C LEU A 210 -23.92 -13.99 8.44
N PHE A 211 -23.46 -13.86 9.69
CA PHE A 211 -22.60 -12.76 10.12
C PHE A 211 -21.29 -12.68 9.31
N LEU A 212 -20.84 -13.80 8.74
CA LEU A 212 -19.61 -13.91 7.92
C LEU A 212 -19.69 -13.16 6.58
N GLY A 213 -20.88 -13.00 6.00
CA GLY A 213 -21.07 -12.37 4.69
C GLY A 213 -21.52 -10.91 4.76
N GLN A 214 -22.69 -10.66 5.35
CA GLN A 214 -23.30 -9.33 5.42
C GLN A 214 -22.84 -8.54 6.66
N GLY A 215 -22.72 -9.21 7.81
CA GLY A 215 -22.36 -8.58 9.08
C GLY A 215 -20.98 -7.94 9.06
N LEU A 216 -20.02 -8.52 8.35
CA LEU A 216 -18.66 -7.98 8.22
C LEU A 216 -18.62 -6.70 7.37
N VAL A 217 -19.36 -6.66 6.25
CA VAL A 217 -19.47 -5.48 5.38
C VAL A 217 -20.23 -4.35 6.10
N GLU A 218 -21.31 -4.69 6.80
CA GLU A 218 -22.07 -3.73 7.60
C GLU A 218 -21.28 -3.23 8.82
N PHE A 219 -20.51 -4.09 9.48
CA PHE A 219 -19.62 -3.69 10.57
C PHE A 219 -18.53 -2.73 10.10
N PHE A 220 -17.91 -2.95 8.94
CA PHE A 220 -16.95 -2.01 8.37
C PHE A 220 -17.60 -0.68 7.99
N PHE A 221 -18.80 -0.73 7.40
CA PHE A 221 -19.56 0.46 7.06
C PHE A 221 -20.00 1.23 8.32
N ASP A 222 -20.37 0.53 9.39
CA ASP A 222 -20.75 1.10 10.68
C ASP A 222 -19.54 1.64 11.47
N TYR A 223 -18.40 0.97 11.40
CA TYR A 223 -17.15 1.45 11.94
C TYR A 223 -16.69 2.73 11.23
N ALA A 224 -16.73 2.75 9.89
CA ALA A 224 -16.43 3.93 9.09
C ALA A 224 -17.42 5.08 9.38
N ARG A 225 -18.72 4.77 9.51
CA ARG A 225 -19.76 5.71 9.93
C ARG A 225 -19.47 6.29 11.32
N GLY A 226 -19.05 5.48 12.28
CA GLY A 226 -18.65 5.92 13.62
C GLY A 226 -17.48 6.91 13.56
N GLN A 227 -16.49 6.66 12.70
CA GLN A 227 -15.37 7.58 12.51
C GLN A 227 -15.78 8.91 11.86
N LEU A 228 -16.82 8.92 11.02
CA LEU A 228 -17.33 10.11 10.33
C LEU A 228 -18.43 10.86 11.11
N GLY A 229 -18.51 10.68 12.44
CA GLY A 229 -19.45 11.42 13.29
C GLY A 229 -20.84 10.78 13.44
N GLY A 230 -20.99 9.51 13.03
CA GLY A 230 -22.23 8.75 13.17
C GLY A 230 -23.34 9.20 12.21
N ALA A 231 -24.49 8.54 12.28
CA ALA A 231 -25.62 8.83 11.38
C ALA A 231 -26.12 10.29 11.53
N ALA A 232 -26.20 10.79 12.76
CA ALA A 232 -26.65 12.16 13.04
C ALA A 232 -25.67 13.24 12.52
N GLY A 233 -24.36 13.00 12.64
CA GLY A 233 -23.32 13.91 12.12
C GLY A 233 -23.33 13.96 10.59
N LEU A 234 -23.44 12.80 9.95
CA LEU A 234 -23.58 12.70 8.49
C LEU A 234 -24.82 13.42 7.97
N GLU A 235 -25.97 13.25 8.63
CA GLU A 235 -27.22 13.90 8.26
C GLU A 235 -27.13 15.43 8.37
N LYS A 236 -26.56 15.93 9.47
CA LYS A 236 -26.34 17.36 9.69
C LYS A 236 -25.39 17.95 8.63
N GLY A 237 -24.28 17.27 8.34
CA GLY A 237 -23.31 17.70 7.34
C GLY A 237 -23.89 17.71 5.92
N ALA A 238 -24.65 16.67 5.55
CA ALA A 238 -25.26 16.55 4.22
C ALA A 238 -26.33 17.63 3.98
N ARG A 239 -27.06 18.02 5.02
CA ARG A 239 -28.07 19.09 4.94
C ARG A 239 -27.43 20.47 4.86
N ALA A 240 -26.40 20.71 5.68
CA ALA A 240 -25.70 22.01 5.73
C ALA A 240 -25.02 22.37 4.40
N THR A 241 -24.48 21.36 3.70
CA THR A 241 -23.77 21.50 2.41
C THR A 241 -24.70 21.32 1.20
N GLY A 242 -26.00 21.12 1.41
CA GLY A 242 -26.97 20.95 0.33
C GLY A 242 -26.96 19.57 -0.36
N ALA A 243 -26.07 18.65 0.01
CA ALA A 243 -26.00 17.30 -0.55
C ALA A 243 -27.31 16.50 -0.37
N LEU A 244 -27.99 16.69 0.76
CA LEU A 244 -29.29 16.06 1.02
C LEU A 244 -30.32 17.07 1.58
N GLN A 245 -31.04 17.75 0.69
CA GLN A 245 -32.10 18.68 1.09
C GLN A 245 -33.47 17.99 1.29
N ARG A 246 -33.81 17.03 0.43
CA ARG A 246 -35.08 16.28 0.45
C ARG A 246 -34.83 14.78 0.30
N ALA A 247 -35.46 14.00 1.16
CA ALA A 247 -35.38 12.53 1.19
C ALA A 247 -36.30 11.87 0.14
N ARG A 248 -36.14 12.23 -1.13
CA ARG A 248 -36.80 11.55 -2.26
C ARG A 248 -35.85 10.50 -2.82
N SER A 249 -36.29 9.25 -2.89
CA SER A 249 -35.53 8.05 -3.31
C SER A 249 -34.35 7.65 -2.41
N ILE A 250 -33.67 8.61 -1.79
CA ILE A 250 -32.60 8.41 -0.82
C ILE A 250 -33.14 8.84 0.55
N SER A 251 -33.26 7.89 1.47
CA SER A 251 -33.94 8.09 2.76
C SER A 251 -33.14 8.92 3.76
N ASN A 252 -31.80 8.81 3.75
CA ASN A 252 -30.92 9.52 4.68
C ASN A 252 -29.50 9.70 4.09
N ALA A 253 -28.68 10.49 4.77
CA ALA A 253 -27.31 10.77 4.36
C ALA A 253 -26.42 9.52 4.36
N VAL A 254 -26.73 8.53 5.19
CA VAL A 254 -25.98 7.26 5.23
C VAL A 254 -26.16 6.49 3.92
N VAL A 255 -27.39 6.42 3.39
CA VAL A 255 -27.67 5.81 2.09
C VAL A 255 -27.00 6.60 0.97
N LEU A 256 -27.03 7.93 1.03
CA LEU A 256 -26.31 8.78 0.06
C LEU A 256 -24.81 8.47 0.05
N LEU A 257 -24.18 8.39 1.22
CA LEU A 257 -22.76 8.04 1.37
C LEU A 257 -22.46 6.63 0.84
N ARG A 258 -23.33 5.65 1.11
CA ARG A 258 -23.18 4.27 0.61
C ARG A 258 -23.17 4.23 -0.92
N LEU A 259 -24.05 4.99 -1.58
CA LEU A 259 -24.11 5.10 -3.04
C LEU A 259 -22.90 5.84 -3.62
N LEU A 260 -22.47 6.94 -2.97
CA LEU A 260 -21.26 7.68 -3.32
C LEU A 260 -20.03 6.76 -3.29
N LEU A 261 -19.83 6.00 -2.22
CA LEU A 261 -18.71 5.08 -2.08
C LEU A 261 -18.79 3.92 -3.06
N ALA A 262 -19.98 3.35 -3.28
CA ALA A 262 -20.18 2.28 -4.26
C ALA A 262 -19.82 2.71 -5.69
N TYR A 263 -20.02 3.99 -6.03
CA TYR A 263 -19.63 4.54 -7.32
C TYR A 263 -18.15 4.96 -7.38
N CYS A 264 -17.66 5.69 -6.36
CA CYS A 264 -16.31 6.27 -6.39
C CYS A 264 -15.19 5.24 -6.12
N LEU A 265 -15.46 4.23 -5.30
CA LEU A 265 -14.47 3.19 -4.94
C LEU A 265 -14.73 1.86 -5.67
N GLY A 266 -15.90 1.70 -6.28
CA GLY A 266 -16.25 0.52 -7.05
C GLY A 266 -15.81 0.60 -8.51
N ASP A 267 -15.89 -0.54 -9.19
CA ASP A 267 -15.69 -0.69 -10.64
C ASP A 267 -16.99 -0.47 -11.45
N ARG A 268 -18.08 -0.10 -10.77
CA ARG A 268 -19.43 -0.04 -11.32
C ARG A 268 -19.77 1.35 -11.86
N GLY A 269 -20.26 1.41 -13.10
CA GLY A 269 -20.84 2.64 -13.66
C GLY A 269 -22.17 3.02 -12.99
N LEU A 270 -22.64 4.26 -13.19
CA LEU A 270 -23.87 4.80 -12.58
C LEU A 270 -25.11 3.90 -12.71
N ARG A 271 -25.30 3.29 -13.89
CA ARG A 271 -26.41 2.37 -14.15
C ARG A 271 -26.33 1.11 -13.29
N SER A 272 -25.13 0.56 -13.16
CA SER A 272 -24.87 -0.64 -12.35
C SER A 272 -25.01 -0.36 -10.86
N VAL A 273 -24.61 0.84 -10.39
CA VAL A 273 -24.79 1.26 -9.00
C VAL A 273 -26.28 1.46 -8.68
N ALA A 274 -27.03 2.12 -9.56
CA ALA A 274 -28.48 2.28 -9.41
C ALA A 274 -29.20 0.92 -9.40
N GLY A 275 -28.88 0.03 -10.34
CA GLY A 275 -29.46 -1.32 -10.39
C GLY A 275 -29.13 -2.16 -9.16
N TRP A 276 -27.89 -2.07 -8.67
CA TRP A 276 -27.49 -2.71 -7.41
C TRP A 276 -28.26 -2.15 -6.20
N ALA A 277 -28.44 -0.83 -6.14
CA ALA A 277 -29.16 -0.18 -5.05
C ALA A 277 -30.62 -0.64 -4.98
N VAL A 278 -31.28 -0.80 -6.13
CA VAL A 278 -32.64 -1.33 -6.23
C VAL A 278 -32.67 -2.81 -5.80
N ALA A 279 -31.76 -3.63 -6.34
CA ALA A 279 -31.70 -5.06 -6.05
C ALA A 279 -31.44 -5.38 -4.57
N GLN A 280 -30.76 -4.49 -3.85
CA GLN A 280 -30.46 -4.62 -2.42
C GLN A 280 -31.48 -3.91 -1.52
N GLY A 281 -32.53 -3.30 -2.08
CA GLY A 281 -33.51 -2.52 -1.32
C GLY A 281 -32.91 -1.27 -0.64
N ILE A 282 -31.77 -0.77 -1.13
CA ILE A 282 -31.04 0.37 -0.55
C ILE A 282 -31.66 1.70 -0.96
N ALA A 283 -31.95 1.86 -2.27
CA ALA A 283 -32.56 3.06 -2.82
C ALA A 283 -33.16 2.77 -4.21
N ASP A 284 -34.36 3.30 -4.47
CA ASP A 284 -34.98 3.28 -5.80
C ASP A 284 -34.69 4.60 -6.54
N ILE A 285 -33.63 4.61 -7.34
CA ILE A 285 -33.10 5.82 -8.00
C ILE A 285 -32.63 5.52 -9.43
N SER A 286 -32.92 6.44 -10.35
CA SER A 286 -32.43 6.36 -11.74
C SER A 286 -30.98 6.83 -11.87
N ASN A 287 -30.28 6.39 -12.91
CA ASN A 287 -28.88 6.77 -13.13
C ASN A 287 -28.63 8.30 -13.30
N PRO A 288 -29.52 9.11 -13.93
CA PRO A 288 -29.32 10.55 -13.99
C PRO A 288 -29.60 11.23 -12.65
N ALA A 289 -30.58 10.73 -11.88
CA ALA A 289 -30.85 11.22 -10.54
C ALA A 289 -29.69 10.93 -9.59
N LEU A 290 -29.06 9.74 -9.71
CA LEU A 290 -27.84 9.42 -8.97
C LEU A 290 -26.71 10.38 -9.33
N LEU A 291 -26.46 10.63 -10.62
CA LEU A 291 -25.42 11.57 -11.07
C LEU A 291 -25.64 12.98 -10.50
N TYR A 292 -26.88 13.49 -10.56
CA TYR A 292 -27.22 14.79 -9.98
C TYR A 292 -26.91 14.84 -8.47
N ARG A 293 -27.21 13.76 -7.73
CA ARG A 293 -26.89 13.67 -6.30
C ARG A 293 -25.38 13.64 -6.04
N LEU A 294 -24.60 12.95 -6.88
CA LEU A 294 -23.13 12.94 -6.76
C LEU A 294 -22.54 14.34 -6.93
N GLN A 295 -22.98 15.07 -7.96
CA GLN A 295 -22.50 16.43 -8.24
C GLN A 295 -22.77 17.39 -7.07
N ASN A 296 -23.93 17.26 -6.41
CA ASN A 296 -24.28 18.08 -5.26
C ASN A 296 -23.65 17.59 -3.93
N SER A 297 -22.90 16.48 -3.94
CA SER A 297 -22.26 15.93 -2.75
C SER A 297 -20.79 16.31 -2.61
N VAL A 298 -20.22 17.09 -3.55
CA VAL A 298 -18.78 17.42 -3.57
C VAL A 298 -18.35 18.15 -2.30
N GLU A 299 -19.01 19.26 -1.97
CA GLU A 299 -18.70 20.06 -0.78
C GLU A 299 -18.90 19.26 0.52
N TRP A 300 -19.90 18.39 0.54
CA TRP A 300 -20.12 17.48 1.66
C TRP A 300 -18.98 16.48 1.84
N LEU A 301 -18.56 15.83 0.74
CA LEU A 301 -17.45 14.88 0.74
C LEU A 301 -16.14 15.55 1.15
N GLU A 302 -15.88 16.77 0.67
CA GLU A 302 -14.73 17.58 1.10
C GLU A 302 -14.73 17.79 2.62
N SER A 303 -15.90 18.12 3.18
CA SER A 303 -16.03 18.30 4.64
C SER A 303 -15.78 16.99 5.41
N LEU A 304 -16.25 15.85 4.90
CA LEU A 304 -16.06 14.54 5.52
C LEU A 304 -14.59 14.11 5.47
N VAL A 305 -13.94 14.29 4.32
CA VAL A 305 -12.51 14.02 4.15
C VAL A 305 -11.69 14.93 5.06
N ALA A 306 -12.01 16.23 5.13
CA ALA A 306 -11.36 17.17 6.03
C ALA A 306 -11.51 16.73 7.50
N GLN A 307 -12.71 16.33 7.93
CA GLN A 307 -12.93 15.83 9.30
C GLN A 307 -12.15 14.55 9.60
N ALA A 308 -12.12 13.60 8.66
CA ALA A 308 -11.35 12.36 8.81
C ALA A 308 -9.85 12.64 8.93
N LEU A 309 -9.33 13.57 8.12
CA LEU A 309 -7.93 13.99 8.17
C LEU A 309 -7.60 14.77 9.45
N LEU A 310 -8.51 15.63 9.93
CA LEU A 310 -8.33 16.42 11.16
C LEU A 310 -8.29 15.55 12.42
N LYS A 311 -9.02 14.43 12.48
CA LYS A 311 -8.94 13.48 13.61
C LYS A 311 -7.57 12.82 13.73
N GLY A 312 -6.87 12.62 12.61
CA GLY A 312 -5.51 12.10 12.55
C GLY A 312 -4.44 13.19 12.54
N ALA A 313 -4.82 14.47 12.55
CA ALA A 313 -3.88 15.57 12.44
C ALA A 313 -2.98 15.60 13.70
N PRO A 314 -1.65 15.61 13.53
CA PRO A 314 -0.76 15.77 14.67
C PRO A 314 -0.99 17.13 15.33
N LYS A 315 -0.70 17.21 16.63
CA LYS A 315 -0.65 18.49 17.33
C LYS A 315 0.36 19.39 16.61
N ILE A 316 -0.05 20.61 16.25
CA ILE A 316 0.82 21.62 15.63
C ILE A 316 2.10 21.73 16.47
N GLY A 317 3.22 21.35 15.87
CA GLY A 317 4.54 21.53 16.49
C GLY A 317 4.77 23.01 16.77
N LYS A 318 5.24 23.33 17.98
CA LYS A 318 5.71 24.68 18.29
C LYS A 318 7.09 24.85 17.65
N GLY A 319 7.33 25.99 17.02
CA GLY A 319 8.61 26.32 16.40
C GLY A 319 8.48 27.01 15.03
N ARG A 320 9.61 27.13 14.33
CA ARG A 320 9.66 27.69 12.97
C ARG A 320 8.96 26.76 11.98
N LEU A 321 8.33 27.34 10.96
CA LEU A 321 7.71 26.56 9.89
C LEU A 321 8.78 25.82 9.09
N ILE A 322 8.77 24.48 9.12
CA ILE A 322 9.66 23.66 8.31
C ILE A 322 8.87 23.13 7.11
N ARG A 323 9.27 23.49 5.89
CA ARG A 323 8.65 23.00 4.64
C ARG A 323 9.57 22.07 3.90
N ILE A 324 9.09 20.88 3.57
CA ILE A 324 9.76 19.94 2.68
C ILE A 324 9.21 20.16 1.28
N ILE A 325 10.09 20.44 0.32
CA ILE A 325 9.71 20.59 -1.09
C ILE A 325 10.06 19.31 -1.83
N ASP A 326 9.09 18.78 -2.56
CA ASP A 326 9.28 17.58 -3.38
C ASP A 326 8.47 17.67 -4.69
N GLY A 327 8.90 16.89 -5.68
CA GLY A 327 8.28 16.79 -6.99
C GLY A 327 8.02 15.34 -7.37
N THR A 328 6.85 15.05 -7.93
CA THR A 328 6.54 13.71 -8.45
C THR A 328 5.79 13.79 -9.77
N THR A 329 5.97 12.80 -10.63
CA THR A 329 5.29 12.73 -11.93
C THR A 329 4.09 11.80 -11.87
N VAL A 330 2.96 12.23 -12.39
CA VAL A 330 1.72 11.45 -12.52
C VAL A 330 1.26 11.40 -13.97
N PRO A 331 0.70 10.28 -14.44
CA PRO A 331 0.20 10.16 -15.81
C PRO A 331 -1.03 11.04 -16.05
N LYS A 332 -1.14 11.67 -17.23
CA LYS A 332 -2.39 12.31 -17.69
C LYS A 332 -3.50 11.24 -17.83
N ALA A 333 -4.73 11.56 -17.40
CA ALA A 333 -5.86 10.64 -17.52
C ALA A 333 -6.30 10.44 -18.98
N GLY A 334 -6.59 9.19 -19.38
CA GLY A 334 -7.12 8.83 -20.70
C GLY A 334 -6.40 7.68 -21.39
N THR A 335 -7.12 6.88 -22.18
CA THR A 335 -6.59 5.73 -22.96
C THR A 335 -5.55 6.15 -24.01
N ALA A 336 -5.61 7.39 -24.51
CA ALA A 336 -4.63 7.96 -25.43
C ALA A 336 -3.33 8.44 -24.74
N ALA A 337 -3.40 8.88 -23.47
CA ALA A 337 -2.27 9.45 -22.74
C ALA A 337 -1.17 8.43 -22.39
N ARG A 338 -1.51 7.14 -22.32
CA ARG A 338 -0.54 6.04 -22.17
C ARG A 338 0.39 5.88 -23.37
N LYS A 339 -0.01 6.31 -24.56
CA LYS A 339 0.76 6.16 -25.80
C LYS A 339 1.66 7.35 -26.10
N SER A 340 1.32 8.54 -25.61
CA SER A 340 2.02 9.79 -25.94
C SER A 340 2.90 10.34 -24.82
N ASN A 341 3.14 9.57 -23.76
CA ASN A 341 4.02 9.94 -22.64
C ASN A 341 3.71 11.32 -22.00
N GLY A 342 2.44 11.72 -22.00
CA GLY A 342 2.02 12.98 -21.40
C GLY A 342 2.00 12.87 -19.88
N LEU A 343 3.12 13.19 -19.22
CA LEU A 343 3.20 13.25 -17.77
C LEU A 343 2.78 14.65 -17.27
N TRP A 344 2.06 14.68 -16.15
CA TRP A 344 1.99 15.86 -15.29
C TRP A 344 3.08 15.74 -14.22
N ARG A 345 3.63 16.86 -13.77
CA ARG A 345 4.49 16.96 -12.60
C ARG A 345 3.75 17.73 -11.51
N ILE A 346 3.59 17.08 -10.36
CA ILE A 346 3.08 17.68 -9.13
C ILE A 346 4.29 18.18 -8.35
N HIS A 347 4.32 19.47 -8.05
CA HIS A 347 5.24 20.09 -7.11
C HIS A 347 4.49 20.31 -5.80
N ALA A 348 5.06 19.89 -4.68
CA ALA A 348 4.39 19.92 -3.39
C ALA A 348 5.27 20.55 -2.30
N ALA A 349 4.64 21.32 -1.41
CA ALA A 349 5.23 21.74 -0.15
C ALA A 349 4.51 21.04 1.00
N PHE A 350 5.28 20.35 1.82
CA PHE A 350 4.80 19.67 3.02
C PHE A 350 5.27 20.42 4.28
N ASP A 351 4.32 20.99 5.01
CA ASP A 351 4.55 21.64 6.30
C ASP A 351 4.75 20.57 7.37
N LEU A 352 6.01 20.36 7.78
CA LEU A 352 6.38 19.34 8.75
C LEU A 352 5.76 19.57 10.14
N PRO A 353 5.72 20.80 10.71
CA PRO A 353 5.12 21.00 12.04
C PRO A 353 3.62 20.70 12.10
N SER A 354 2.92 20.76 10.96
CA SER A 354 1.49 20.48 10.85
C SER A 354 1.20 19.15 10.12
N GLU A 355 2.25 18.40 9.75
CA GLU A 355 2.25 17.22 8.87
C GLU A 355 1.19 17.26 7.76
N ARG A 356 1.13 18.37 7.03
CA ARG A 356 0.15 18.58 5.95
C ARG A 356 0.82 19.15 4.71
N PHE A 357 0.22 18.93 3.56
CA PHE A 357 0.58 19.70 2.38
C PHE A 357 -0.03 21.10 2.46
N SER A 358 0.81 22.11 2.26
CA SER A 358 0.41 23.52 2.31
C SER A 358 0.24 24.14 0.93
N ALA A 359 0.89 23.58 -0.08
CA ALA A 359 0.75 24.02 -1.45
C ALA A 359 1.03 22.89 -2.43
N PHE A 360 0.32 22.91 -3.54
CA PHE A 360 0.56 22.08 -4.70
C PHE A 360 0.55 22.94 -5.96
N GLU A 361 1.39 22.56 -6.92
CA GLU A 361 1.35 23.13 -8.25
C GLU A 361 1.49 22.00 -9.27
N LEU A 362 0.61 22.00 -10.27
CA LEU A 362 0.62 21.03 -11.36
C LEU A 362 1.22 21.68 -12.61
N THR A 363 2.22 21.04 -13.20
CA THR A 363 2.85 21.49 -14.45
C THR A 363 3.08 20.35 -15.41
N ASP A 364 3.41 20.64 -16.66
CA ASP A 364 3.86 19.61 -17.60
C ASP A 364 5.26 19.10 -17.26
N GLU A 365 5.78 18.17 -18.06
CA GLU A 365 7.12 17.61 -17.91
C GLU A 365 8.27 18.64 -18.06
N LYS A 366 8.01 19.77 -18.73
CA LYS A 366 8.99 20.85 -18.93
C LYS A 366 9.08 21.77 -17.72
N GLY A 367 8.07 21.76 -16.86
CA GLY A 367 8.09 22.42 -15.55
C GLY A 367 9.12 21.78 -14.61
N GLY A 368 10.37 22.23 -14.69
CA GLY A 368 11.45 21.74 -13.84
C GLY A 368 11.18 21.91 -12.33
N GLU A 369 11.84 21.08 -11.53
CA GLU A 369 11.84 21.14 -10.06
C GLU A 369 12.65 22.37 -9.60
N GLN A 370 11.95 23.34 -9.01
CA GLN A 370 12.53 24.61 -8.56
C GLN A 370 12.15 24.87 -7.12
N LEU A 371 13.12 25.34 -6.32
CA LEU A 371 12.85 25.66 -4.92
C LEU A 371 11.90 26.82 -4.75
N ASP A 372 11.88 27.78 -5.66
CA ASP A 372 11.13 29.04 -5.56
C ASP A 372 9.74 28.99 -6.19
N ARG A 373 9.32 27.83 -6.72
CA ARG A 373 7.98 27.65 -7.33
C ARG A 373 6.85 28.00 -6.37
N ILE A 374 6.95 27.47 -5.16
CA ILE A 374 5.99 27.72 -4.09
C ILE A 374 6.49 28.96 -3.32
N PRO A 375 5.68 30.03 -3.19
CA PRO A 375 6.11 31.25 -2.53
C PRO A 375 6.68 30.99 -1.12
N PRO A 376 7.87 31.53 -0.78
CA PRO A 376 8.44 31.42 0.56
C PRO A 376 7.67 32.26 1.57
N THR A 377 7.63 31.79 2.82
CA THR A 377 7.14 32.55 3.96
C THR A 377 8.30 32.98 4.85
N LYS A 378 8.26 34.23 5.32
CA LYS A 378 9.30 34.79 6.19
C LYS A 378 9.50 33.93 7.43
N GLY A 379 10.76 33.59 7.73
CA GLY A 379 11.14 32.78 8.89
C GLY A 379 10.93 31.26 8.72
N GLU A 380 10.49 30.77 7.55
CA GLU A 380 10.42 29.33 7.28
C GLU A 380 11.82 28.70 7.13
N ILE A 381 11.90 27.39 7.23
CA ILE A 381 13.06 26.57 6.89
C ILE A 381 12.65 25.63 5.77
N ARG A 382 13.25 25.77 4.59
CA ARG A 382 12.92 24.99 3.41
C ARG A 382 13.93 23.85 3.22
N ILE A 383 13.44 22.61 3.22
CA ILE A 383 14.24 21.39 3.07
C ILE A 383 13.99 20.80 1.69
N ALA A 384 15.05 20.46 0.97
CA ALA A 384 14.94 19.81 -0.34
C ALA A 384 16.12 18.88 -0.67
N ASP A 385 15.91 17.98 -1.63
CA ASP A 385 16.96 17.07 -2.11
C ASP A 385 17.92 17.76 -3.11
N ARG A 386 18.97 17.03 -3.51
CA ARG A 386 20.05 17.51 -4.38
C ARG A 386 19.63 18.05 -5.74
N ALA A 387 18.48 17.62 -6.27
CA ALA A 387 17.96 18.09 -7.55
C ALA A 387 17.51 19.56 -7.50
N PHE A 388 17.14 20.02 -6.30
CA PHE A 388 16.67 21.37 -6.05
C PHE A 388 17.80 22.37 -5.81
N MET A 389 19.06 21.91 -5.79
CA MET A 389 20.23 22.77 -5.56
C MET A 389 20.55 23.63 -6.79
N GLN A 390 19.89 24.78 -6.88
CA GLN A 390 20.11 25.81 -7.91
C GLN A 390 20.55 27.11 -7.24
N ALA A 391 21.82 27.49 -7.38
CA ALA A 391 22.42 28.61 -6.66
C ALA A 391 21.67 29.94 -6.89
N ASP A 392 21.31 30.23 -8.13
CA ASP A 392 20.61 31.47 -8.50
C ASP A 392 19.19 31.56 -7.91
N ARG A 393 18.55 30.41 -7.62
CA ARG A 393 17.18 30.37 -7.06
C ARG A 393 17.15 30.50 -5.54
N LEU A 394 18.28 30.27 -4.87
CA LEU A 394 18.38 30.47 -3.43
C LEU A 394 18.18 31.94 -3.05
N GLU A 395 18.58 32.89 -3.91
CA GLU A 395 18.42 34.32 -3.65
C GLU A 395 16.98 34.69 -3.29
N LYS A 396 16.00 34.22 -4.07
CA LYS A 396 14.59 34.56 -3.82
C LYS A 396 14.11 34.08 -2.45
N LEU A 397 14.61 32.95 -1.97
CA LEU A 397 14.26 32.39 -0.66
C LEU A 397 14.92 33.21 0.45
N LEU A 398 16.22 33.46 0.31
CA LEU A 398 17.02 34.20 1.29
C LEU A 398 16.55 35.65 1.40
N ALA A 399 16.25 36.31 0.26
CA ALA A 399 15.72 37.66 0.21
C ALA A 399 14.32 37.77 0.83
N ALA A 400 13.50 36.71 0.74
CA ALA A 400 12.21 36.63 1.43
C ALA A 400 12.34 36.35 2.94
N GLY A 401 13.57 36.18 3.45
CA GLY A 401 13.85 35.86 4.85
C GLY A 401 13.52 34.41 5.21
N ALA A 402 13.52 33.50 4.23
CA ALA A 402 13.44 32.07 4.46
C ALA A 402 14.84 31.46 4.61
N ASP A 403 14.98 30.49 5.50
CA ASP A 403 16.19 29.69 5.61
C ASP A 403 16.10 28.44 4.74
N VAL A 404 17.25 27.91 4.35
CA VAL A 404 17.34 26.74 3.46
C VAL A 404 18.20 25.64 4.08
N VAL A 405 17.83 24.40 3.82
CA VAL A 405 18.59 23.18 4.09
C VAL A 405 18.48 22.28 2.88
N VAL A 406 19.43 22.38 1.96
CA VAL A 406 19.37 21.68 0.68
C VAL A 406 20.49 20.66 0.62
N ARG A 407 20.16 19.42 0.28
CA ARG A 407 21.19 18.42 0.00
C ARG A 407 21.95 18.85 -1.25
N THR A 408 23.24 18.54 -1.30
CA THR A 408 24.06 18.91 -2.45
C THR A 408 25.01 17.77 -2.82
N GLY A 409 25.87 18.01 -3.80
CA GLY A 409 27.03 17.19 -4.11
C GLY A 409 28.24 18.09 -4.39
N TRP A 410 29.43 17.54 -4.27
CA TRP A 410 30.68 18.31 -4.41
C TRP A 410 30.87 19.02 -5.77
N LYS A 411 30.11 18.68 -6.81
CA LYS A 411 30.12 19.35 -8.14
C LYS A 411 28.86 20.17 -8.45
N HIS A 412 27.87 20.22 -7.55
CA HIS A 412 26.56 20.81 -7.85
C HIS A 412 26.57 22.35 -7.83
N ALA A 413 27.62 22.98 -7.31
CA ALA A 413 27.73 24.43 -7.26
C ALA A 413 29.19 24.87 -7.42
N ARG A 414 29.38 26.16 -7.74
CA ARG A 414 30.70 26.80 -7.71
C ARG A 414 31.02 27.21 -6.28
N TRP A 415 31.84 26.42 -5.61
CA TRP A 415 32.20 26.63 -4.21
C TRP A 415 33.29 27.69 -4.08
N LEU A 416 33.01 28.71 -3.28
CA LEU A 416 33.91 29.81 -3.00
C LEU A 416 34.16 29.88 -1.49
N ARG A 417 35.32 30.40 -1.11
CA ARG A 417 35.62 30.83 0.26
C ARG A 417 35.00 32.20 0.51
N ASP A 418 34.97 32.61 1.77
CA ASP A 418 34.43 33.92 2.19
C ASP A 418 35.21 35.11 1.57
N ASP A 419 36.47 34.88 1.18
CA ASP A 419 37.32 35.84 0.44
C ASP A 419 37.06 35.86 -1.08
N GLY A 420 36.10 35.06 -1.57
CA GLY A 420 35.76 34.94 -3.00
C GLY A 420 36.66 34.00 -3.80
N ALA A 421 37.71 33.42 -3.22
CA ALA A 421 38.58 32.46 -3.89
C ALA A 421 37.89 31.10 -4.09
N SER A 422 38.29 30.33 -5.10
CA SER A 422 37.74 28.98 -5.33
C SER A 422 38.05 28.05 -4.15
N LEU A 423 37.03 27.38 -3.62
CA LEU A 423 37.19 26.43 -2.53
C LEU A 423 37.56 25.04 -3.08
N ASP A 424 38.79 24.59 -2.81
CA ASP A 424 39.17 23.19 -3.04
C ASP A 424 38.54 22.27 -1.98
N ILE A 425 37.42 21.67 -2.36
CA ILE A 425 36.69 20.70 -1.53
C ILE A 425 37.52 19.45 -1.23
N VAL A 426 38.37 19.01 -2.17
CA VAL A 426 39.14 17.77 -1.99
C VAL A 426 40.18 17.98 -0.91
N ALA A 427 40.92 19.09 -0.96
CA ALA A 427 41.86 19.48 0.08
C ALA A 427 41.16 19.64 1.44
N LEU A 428 39.95 20.23 1.46
CA LEU A 428 39.16 20.39 2.68
C LEU A 428 38.77 19.05 3.32
N LEU A 429 38.34 18.07 2.51
CA LEU A 429 38.03 16.70 2.95
C LEU A 429 39.26 15.97 3.49
N GLU A 430 40.43 16.26 2.96
CA GLU A 430 41.68 15.66 3.39
C GLU A 430 42.32 16.36 4.61
N SER A 431 41.80 17.52 5.02
CA SER A 431 42.30 18.28 6.16
C SER A 431 42.32 17.46 7.46
N ARG A 432 43.33 17.72 8.31
CA ARG A 432 43.51 17.02 9.59
C ARG A 432 42.30 17.22 10.52
N LYS A 433 41.65 18.38 10.45
CA LYS A 433 40.43 18.73 11.21
C LYS A 433 39.25 17.86 10.80
N ALA A 434 38.96 17.75 9.50
CA ALA A 434 37.89 16.90 8.96
C ALA A 434 38.13 15.40 9.23
N ARG A 435 39.40 14.97 9.26
CA ARG A 435 39.77 13.59 9.63
C ARG A 435 39.52 13.27 11.10
N ARG A 436 39.76 14.22 12.00
CA ARG A 436 39.59 14.02 13.45
C ARG A 436 38.13 14.12 13.90
N GLN A 437 37.34 15.02 13.29
CA GLN A 437 35.97 15.29 13.72
C GLN A 437 34.91 14.41 13.04
N GLY A 438 35.22 13.80 11.88
CA GLY A 438 34.29 12.94 11.14
C GLY A 438 33.22 13.70 10.35
N PHE A 439 33.21 15.03 10.42
CA PHE A 439 32.38 15.90 9.62
C PHE A 439 33.12 17.21 9.29
N ILE A 440 32.61 17.94 8.29
CA ILE A 440 33.01 19.30 7.95
C ILE A 440 31.83 20.20 8.27
N ASP A 441 32.15 21.36 8.84
CA ASP A 441 31.21 22.39 9.19
C ASP A 441 31.91 23.75 9.09
N GLN A 442 31.59 24.51 8.03
CA GLN A 442 32.24 25.79 7.75
C GLN A 442 31.34 26.73 6.96
N SER A 443 31.59 28.03 7.10
CA SER A 443 31.07 29.06 6.20
C SER A 443 31.69 28.91 4.81
N ILE A 444 30.86 29.12 3.79
CA ILE A 444 31.23 29.10 2.38
C ILE A 444 30.45 30.17 1.63
N SER A 445 30.98 30.57 0.47
CA SER A 445 30.24 31.32 -0.53
C SER A 445 29.83 30.40 -1.68
N ILE A 446 28.60 30.54 -2.18
CA ILE A 446 28.15 29.85 -3.40
C ILE A 446 28.12 30.86 -4.54
N GLY A 447 28.94 30.61 -5.56
CA GLY A 447 28.97 31.40 -6.78
C GLY A 447 27.71 31.22 -7.62
N ARG A 448 27.28 32.31 -8.25
CA ARG A 448 26.08 32.42 -9.07
C ARG A 448 26.45 32.74 -10.51
N ASN A 449 25.54 32.45 -11.44
CA ASN A 449 25.70 32.88 -12.82
C ASN A 449 25.38 34.37 -12.95
N ASP A 450 24.41 34.85 -12.16
CA ASP A 450 23.95 36.23 -12.15
C ASP A 450 23.87 36.73 -10.70
N GLY A 451 24.57 37.83 -10.40
CA GLY A 451 24.60 38.46 -9.07
C GLY A 451 25.72 38.02 -8.11
N ALA A 452 25.70 38.59 -6.90
CA ALA A 452 26.71 38.37 -5.87
C ALA A 452 26.59 36.98 -5.21
N PRO A 453 27.71 36.34 -4.81
CA PRO A 453 27.70 35.03 -4.13
C PRO A 453 26.86 35.02 -2.86
N HIS A 454 26.29 33.85 -2.53
CA HIS A 454 25.57 33.66 -1.27
C HIS A 454 26.49 33.14 -0.17
N ASN A 455 26.58 33.88 0.94
CA ASN A 455 27.22 33.39 2.16
C ASN A 455 26.30 32.39 2.86
N LEU A 456 26.74 31.14 2.90
CA LEU A 456 26.03 30.00 3.44
C LEU A 456 26.99 29.13 4.25
N ARG A 457 26.50 28.00 4.75
CA ARG A 457 27.27 27.05 5.54
C ARG A 457 27.22 25.68 4.88
N LEU A 458 28.39 25.06 4.76
CA LEU A 458 28.56 23.72 4.23
C LEU A 458 28.76 22.72 5.37
N VAL A 459 27.87 21.74 5.44
CA VAL A 459 27.97 20.61 6.37
C VAL A 459 28.15 19.32 5.58
N ALA A 460 29.28 18.64 5.76
CA ALA A 460 29.57 17.38 5.09
C ALA A 460 29.84 16.26 6.12
N LEU A 461 28.98 15.24 6.13
CA LEU A 461 29.08 14.11 7.07
C LEU A 461 29.83 12.95 6.41
N ARG A 462 30.89 12.43 7.06
CA ARG A 462 31.66 11.32 6.49
C ARG A 462 31.00 9.96 6.74
N LYS A 463 31.14 9.05 5.77
CA LYS A 463 30.73 7.64 5.91
C LYS A 463 31.58 6.95 6.98
N SER A 464 30.99 5.94 7.64
CA SER A 464 31.77 5.00 8.45
C SER A 464 32.81 4.27 7.58
N PRO A 465 33.90 3.73 8.16
CA PRO A 465 34.94 3.04 7.39
C PRO A 465 34.37 1.92 6.50
N GLN A 466 33.47 1.10 7.04
CA GLN A 466 32.81 -0.01 6.35
C GLN A 466 31.91 0.47 5.20
N ALA A 467 31.12 1.53 5.42
CA ALA A 467 30.26 2.11 4.37
C ALA A 467 31.08 2.80 3.27
N ALA A 468 32.24 3.37 3.61
CA ALA A 468 33.15 3.96 2.63
C ALA A 468 33.80 2.90 1.73
N GLU A 469 34.12 1.71 2.26
CA GLU A 469 34.63 0.59 1.45
C GLU A 469 33.57 0.02 0.52
N ALA A 470 32.34 -0.18 1.01
CA ALA A 470 31.23 -0.63 0.20
C ALA A 470 30.91 0.35 -0.95
N ALA A 471 30.93 1.66 -0.66
CA ALA A 471 30.73 2.70 -1.66
C ALA A 471 31.83 2.69 -2.73
N ARG A 472 33.11 2.54 -2.34
CA ARG A 472 34.23 2.39 -3.30
C ARG A 472 34.08 1.15 -4.17
N ALA A 473 33.68 0.02 -3.60
CA ALA A 473 33.46 -1.21 -4.35
C ALA A 473 32.34 -1.03 -5.38
N LYS A 474 31.25 -0.35 -5.00
CA LYS A 474 30.15 0.01 -5.91
C LYS A 474 30.59 0.95 -7.02
N ALA A 475 31.29 2.03 -6.68
CA ALA A 475 31.79 3.00 -7.67
C ALA A 475 32.73 2.35 -8.69
N ARG A 476 33.63 1.45 -8.25
CA ARG A 476 34.51 0.67 -9.13
C ARG A 476 33.73 -0.25 -10.07
N ARG A 477 32.69 -0.95 -9.57
CA ARG A 477 31.83 -1.81 -10.40
C ARG A 477 31.05 -1.01 -11.44
N GLU A 478 30.50 0.15 -11.07
CA GLU A 478 29.80 1.04 -12.00
C GLU A 478 30.74 1.60 -13.07
N ALA A 479 31.95 2.00 -12.69
CA ALA A 479 32.95 2.49 -13.62
C ALA A 479 33.47 1.42 -14.60
N GLN A 480 33.59 0.18 -14.13
CA GLN A 480 33.94 -0.96 -14.98
C GLN A 480 32.82 -1.28 -15.98
N ARG A 481 31.55 -1.19 -15.56
CA ARG A 481 30.39 -1.32 -16.47
C ARG A 481 30.29 -0.19 -17.48
N GLY A 482 30.62 1.05 -17.07
CA GLY A 482 30.58 2.24 -17.92
C GLY A 482 31.87 2.53 -18.71
N GLN A 483 32.87 1.63 -18.68
CA GLN A 483 34.17 1.79 -19.34
C GLN A 483 34.87 3.15 -19.09
N HIS A 484 34.76 3.71 -17.89
CA HIS A 484 35.39 5.01 -17.57
C HIS A 484 36.31 4.92 -16.35
N THR A 485 37.42 5.66 -16.35
CA THR A 485 38.37 5.68 -15.23
C THR A 485 37.91 6.65 -14.13
N ILE A 486 37.85 6.19 -12.88
CA ILE A 486 37.44 7.04 -11.74
C ILE A 486 38.62 7.94 -11.32
N THR A 487 38.39 9.25 -11.29
CA THR A 487 39.37 10.20 -10.75
C THR A 487 39.54 10.08 -9.23
N LYS A 488 40.75 10.39 -8.73
CA LYS A 488 41.07 10.37 -7.29
C LYS A 488 40.13 11.28 -6.48
N ALA A 489 39.73 12.42 -7.03
CA ALA A 489 38.78 13.35 -6.41
C ALA A 489 37.40 12.71 -6.16
N THR A 490 36.86 11.96 -7.13
CA THR A 490 35.58 11.25 -6.97
C THR A 490 35.64 10.21 -5.84
N LEU A 491 36.75 9.46 -5.73
CA LEU A 491 36.94 8.48 -4.66
C LEU A 491 37.06 9.11 -3.26
N ILE A 492 37.55 10.34 -3.19
CA ILE A 492 37.63 11.10 -1.93
C ILE A 492 36.25 11.65 -1.56
N ALA A 493 35.53 12.24 -2.53
CA ALA A 493 34.18 12.75 -2.33
C ALA A 493 33.17 11.65 -1.93
N ASP A 494 33.34 10.43 -2.43
CA ASP A 494 32.49 9.27 -2.11
C ASP A 494 32.67 8.77 -0.66
N ARG A 495 33.67 9.30 0.08
CA ARG A 495 33.81 9.08 1.54
C ARG A 495 32.84 9.92 2.37
N VAL A 496 32.06 10.80 1.73
CA VAL A 496 31.04 11.63 2.37
C VAL A 496 29.68 11.01 2.14
N ASP A 497 28.92 10.83 3.21
CA ASP A 497 27.56 10.27 3.19
C ASP A 497 26.55 11.32 2.72
N ARG A 498 26.64 12.52 3.31
CA ARG A 498 25.73 13.63 3.00
C ARG A 498 26.47 14.95 2.92
N TRP A 499 26.12 15.71 1.90
CA TRP A 499 26.48 17.12 1.77
C TRP A 499 25.21 17.95 1.94
N ILE A 500 25.28 18.95 2.80
CA ILE A 500 24.17 19.85 3.11
C ILE A 500 24.70 21.28 3.00
N VAL A 501 23.97 22.11 2.28
CA VAL A 501 24.13 23.57 2.31
C VAL A 501 22.99 24.14 3.13
N THR A 502 23.31 25.05 4.05
CA THR A 502 22.30 25.72 4.86
C THR A 502 22.63 27.18 5.13
N SER A 503 21.60 28.01 5.27
CA SER A 503 21.71 29.39 5.77
C SER A 503 21.63 29.48 7.30
N LEU A 504 21.38 28.36 7.99
CA LEU A 504 21.22 28.33 9.44
C LEU A 504 22.55 28.48 10.20
N ASN A 505 22.53 29.33 11.23
CA ASN A 505 23.66 29.60 12.11
C ASN A 505 24.12 28.35 12.90
N ALA A 506 25.40 28.35 13.30
CA ALA A 506 26.02 27.22 14.00
C ALA A 506 25.45 26.93 15.40
N GLU A 507 24.92 27.94 16.10
CA GLU A 507 24.47 27.81 17.49
C GLU A 507 23.28 26.84 17.67
N LEU A 508 22.41 26.72 16.65
CA LEU A 508 21.31 25.75 16.61
C LEU A 508 21.80 24.29 16.63
N SER A 509 23.06 24.02 16.28
CA SER A 509 23.65 22.67 16.26
C SER A 509 24.22 22.22 17.62
N THR A 510 24.49 23.16 18.53
CA THR A 510 25.23 22.91 19.77
C THR A 510 24.36 22.51 20.97
N GLN A 511 23.09 22.90 20.99
CA GLN A 511 22.17 22.51 22.09
C GLN A 511 21.85 20.99 22.12
N GLN A 512 22.10 20.25 21.03
CA GLN A 512 21.82 18.81 20.93
C GLN A 512 22.96 17.87 21.39
N ARG A 513 24.13 18.38 21.78
CA ARG A 513 25.27 17.53 22.19
C ARG A 513 25.02 16.66 23.44
N ARG A 514 23.95 16.91 24.21
CA ARG A 514 23.63 16.15 25.44
C ARG A 514 22.76 14.89 25.25
N THR A 515 22.25 14.60 24.05
CA THR A 515 21.29 13.49 23.85
C THR A 515 21.72 12.56 22.71
N ARG A 516 22.84 11.86 22.87
CA ARG A 516 23.22 10.73 22.00
C ARG A 516 22.58 9.43 22.52
N SER A 517 21.29 9.22 22.26
CA SER A 517 20.68 7.87 22.30
C SER A 517 19.33 7.74 21.59
N LEU A 518 18.86 8.76 20.86
CA LEU A 518 17.53 8.75 20.29
C LEU A 518 17.56 8.52 18.78
N SER A 519 16.68 7.62 18.30
CA SER A 519 16.49 7.29 16.90
C SER A 519 16.08 8.52 16.06
N PRO A 520 16.28 8.51 14.73
CA PRO A 520 15.98 9.65 13.87
C PRO A 520 14.55 10.21 14.01
N CYS A 521 13.56 9.34 14.25
CA CYS A 521 12.16 9.74 14.55
C CYS A 521 12.00 10.46 15.89
N ALA A 522 12.77 10.08 16.91
CA ALA A 522 12.72 10.73 18.22
C ALA A 522 13.43 12.11 18.21
N LEU A 523 14.39 12.32 17.29
CA LEU A 523 15.04 13.61 17.08
C LEU A 523 14.08 14.64 16.44
N ALA A 524 13.29 14.23 15.44
CA ALA A 524 12.28 15.07 14.81
C ALA A 524 11.15 15.46 15.79
N ARG A 525 10.70 14.52 16.63
CA ARG A 525 9.69 14.81 17.68
C ARG A 525 10.20 15.75 18.78
N ARG A 526 11.48 15.68 19.18
CA ARG A 526 12.02 16.58 20.22
C ARG A 526 12.29 18.00 19.71
N LEU A 527 12.64 18.16 18.42
CA LEU A 527 12.81 19.48 17.80
C LEU A 527 11.51 20.30 17.80
N ALA A 528 10.34 19.65 17.86
CA ALA A 528 9.03 20.31 17.95
C ALA A 528 8.58 20.68 19.39
N PHE A 529 9.35 20.31 20.42
CA PHE A 529 8.98 20.49 21.83
C PHE A 529 9.99 21.29 22.67
N SER A 530 11.16 21.65 22.13
CA SER A 530 12.12 22.51 22.82
C SER A 530 12.58 23.67 21.93
N ALA A 531 11.65 24.57 21.64
CA ALA A 531 11.86 25.98 21.32
C ALA A 531 10.52 26.72 21.51
#